data_AF-W9SE59-F1
#
_entry.id   AF-W9SE59-F1
#
_cell.length_a   1.000
_cell.length_b   1.000
_cell.length_c   1.000
_cell.angle_alpha   90.00
_cell.angle_beta   90.00
_cell.angle_gamma   90.00
#
_symmetry.space_group_name_H-M   'P 1'
#
loop_
_entity.id
_entity.type
_entity.pdbx_description
1 polymer ?
#
loop_
_entity_poly.entity_id
_entity_poly.type
_entity_poly.pdbx_seq_one_letter_code
_entity_poly.pdbx_strand_id
1 'polypeptide(L)'
;MANIVSLLCLLAITLVVFDHHGRIMASQIDLGSRLLAKENKAWVSENGTFAFGFTPIKDEDDKLQLAIWFANLPGDRTTVWSPSRYFLLIYISRPFG
;
A
#
# COMPACT_ATOMS: atom_id res chain seq x y z
N MET A 1 -34.22 13.91 -27.09
CA MET A 1 -33.07 12.98 -27.05
C MET A 1 -31.78 13.58 -26.48
N ALA A 2 -31.55 14.90 -26.55
CA ALA A 2 -30.33 15.54 -26.04
C ALA A 2 -30.12 15.46 -24.50
N ASN A 3 -31.19 15.29 -23.72
CA ASN A 3 -31.13 15.33 -22.25
C ASN A 3 -30.51 14.07 -21.62
N ILE A 4 -30.86 12.89 -22.13
CA ILE A 4 -30.30 11.61 -21.63
C ILE A 4 -28.81 11.49 -21.93
N VAL A 5 -28.38 11.83 -23.15
CA VAL A 5 -26.97 11.77 -23.53
C VAL A 5 -26.15 12.77 -22.71
N SER A 6 -26.67 13.98 -22.48
CA SER A 6 -26.03 14.98 -21.62
C SER A 6 -25.93 14.51 -20.16
N LEU A 7 -26.97 13.85 -19.64
CA LEU A 7 -26.97 13.33 -18.27
C LEU A 7 -25.97 12.19 -18.09
N LEU A 8 -25.87 11.29 -19.08
CA LEU A 8 -24.88 10.21 -19.08
C LEU A 8 -23.46 10.74 -19.19
N CYS A 9 -23.21 11.77 -20.01
CA CYS A 9 -21.91 12.44 -20.07
C CYS A 9 -21.54 13.10 -18.74
N LEU A 10 -22.46 13.82 -18.10
CA LEU A 10 -22.21 14.43 -16.80
C LEU A 10 -21.92 13.37 -15.72
N LEU A 11 -22.64 12.25 -15.73
CA LEU A 11 -22.39 11.12 -14.84
C LEU A 11 -21.03 10.48 -15.11
N ALA A 12 -20.64 10.31 -16.38
CA ALA A 12 -19.33 9.77 -16.73
C ALA A 12 -18.19 10.71 -16.28
N ILE A 13 -18.36 12.02 -16.46
CA ILE A 13 -17.39 13.03 -16.02
C ILE A 13 -17.25 13.02 -14.50
N THR A 14 -18.35 12.96 -13.75
CA THR A 14 -18.28 12.91 -12.28
C THR A 14 -17.57 11.65 -11.81
N LEU A 15 -17.86 10.48 -12.39
CA LEU A 15 -17.18 9.23 -12.05
C LEU A 15 -15.68 9.27 -12.32
N VAL A 16 -15.25 9.83 -13.47
CA VAL A 16 -13.82 10.00 -13.81
C VAL A 16 -13.13 10.97 -12.84
N VAL A 17 -13.80 12.06 -12.47
CA VAL A 17 -13.27 13.06 -11.54
C VAL A 17 -13.16 12.48 -10.12
N PHE A 18 -14.15 11.70 -9.66
CA PHE A 18 -14.09 11.00 -8.36
C PHE A 18 -12.96 9.97 -8.29
N ASP A 19 -12.72 9.18 -9.34
CA ASP A 19 -11.58 8.24 -9.39
C ASP A 19 -10.24 8.98 -9.35
N HIS A 20 -10.16 10.16 -9.97
CA HIS A 20 -8.95 10.98 -9.94
C HIS A 20 -8.69 11.65 -8.58
N HIS A 21 -9.74 12.12 -7.88
CA HIS A 21 -9.59 12.70 -6.54
C HIS A 21 -9.12 11.68 -5.49
N GLY A 22 -9.47 10.39 -5.65
CA GLY A 22 -8.93 9.31 -4.82
C GLY A 22 -7.44 9.01 -5.07
N ARG A 23 -6.84 9.59 -6.12
CA ARG A 23 -5.44 9.45 -6.53
C ARG A 23 -4.55 10.68 -6.23
N ILE A 24 -5.05 11.66 -5.48
CA ILE A 24 -4.25 12.82 -5.01
C ILE A 24 -4.00 12.79 -3.48
N MET A 25 -4.58 11.83 -2.76
CA MET A 25 -4.33 11.60 -1.34
C MET A 25 -3.24 10.53 -1.19
N ALA A 26 -2.00 10.96 -0.96
CA ALA A 26 -0.91 10.03 -0.63
C ALA A 26 -1.42 8.98 0.38
N SER A 27 -1.29 7.69 0.05
CA SER A 27 -1.75 6.58 0.90
C SER A 27 -1.34 6.83 2.36
N GLN A 28 -2.27 7.36 3.15
CA GLN A 28 -1.97 7.86 4.48
C GLN A 28 -2.19 6.74 5.48
N ILE A 29 -1.16 6.46 6.27
CA ILE A 29 -1.25 5.53 7.38
C ILE A 29 -1.61 6.36 8.59
N ASP A 30 -2.88 6.32 8.99
CA ASP A 30 -3.37 7.12 10.11
C ASP A 30 -2.71 6.70 11.42
N LEU A 31 -2.54 7.65 12.34
CA LEU A 31 -1.98 7.38 13.66
C LEU A 31 -2.80 6.32 14.40
N GLY A 32 -2.13 5.36 15.01
CA GLY A 32 -2.78 4.23 15.69
C GLY A 32 -3.14 3.07 14.77
N SER A 33 -2.97 3.23 13.44
CA SER A 33 -3.03 2.12 12.50
C SER A 33 -1.96 1.09 12.82
N ARG A 34 -2.32 -0.19 12.68
CA ARG A 34 -1.43 -1.32 12.93
C ARG A 34 -1.60 -2.33 11.82
N LEU A 35 -0.48 -2.88 11.37
CA LEU A 35 -0.47 -4.04 10.50
C LEU A 35 -0.06 -5.25 11.31
N LEU A 36 -0.87 -6.32 11.28
CA LEU A 36 -0.55 -7.58 11.94
C LEU A 36 -0.27 -8.66 10.88
N ALA A 37 0.80 -9.42 11.08
CA ALA A 37 1.21 -10.50 10.20
C ALA A 37 0.07 -11.51 9.91
N LYS A 38 -0.77 -11.80 10.91
CA LYS A 38 -1.91 -12.73 10.78
C LYS A 38 -3.04 -12.24 9.87
N GLU A 39 -3.10 -10.95 9.56
CA GLU A 39 -4.23 -10.37 8.84
C GLU A 39 -4.08 -10.43 7.32
N ASN A 40 -2.91 -10.85 6.79
CA ASN A 40 -2.59 -10.87 5.36
C ASN A 40 -2.99 -9.56 4.63
N LYS A 41 -2.85 -8.43 5.33
CA LYS A 41 -3.11 -7.09 4.80
C LYS A 41 -1.80 -6.44 4.38
N ALA A 42 -1.88 -5.55 3.40
CA ALA A 42 -0.80 -4.68 2.99
C ALA A 42 -1.35 -3.27 2.72
N TRP A 43 -0.54 -2.26 2.96
CA TRP A 43 -0.83 -0.89 2.53
C TRP A 43 -0.28 -0.71 1.13
N VAL A 44 -1.15 -0.34 0.20
CA VAL A 44 -0.80 -0.18 -1.20
C VAL A 44 -0.63 1.30 -1.49
N SER A 45 0.48 1.67 -2.13
CA SER A 45 0.70 3.03 -2.61
C SER A 45 -0.45 3.45 -3.53
N GLU A 46 -0.73 4.74 -3.56
CA GLU A 46 -1.85 5.31 -4.32
C GLU A 46 -1.84 4.95 -5.82
N ASN A 47 -0.66 4.93 -6.45
CA ASN A 47 -0.50 4.51 -7.84
C ASN A 47 -0.52 2.99 -8.04
N GLY A 48 -0.80 2.21 -6.99
CA GLY A 48 -0.82 0.75 -7.03
C GLY A 48 0.53 0.11 -7.40
N THR A 49 1.62 0.86 -7.41
CA THR A 49 2.92 0.36 -7.88
C THR A 49 3.62 -0.44 -6.78
N PHE A 50 3.61 0.09 -5.56
CA PHE A 50 4.24 -0.50 -4.40
C PHE A 50 3.20 -0.95 -3.38
N ALA A 51 3.54 -2.00 -2.64
CA ALA A 51 2.83 -2.44 -1.44
C ALA A 51 3.82 -2.57 -0.28
N PHE A 52 3.36 -2.23 0.91
CA PHE A 52 4.09 -2.34 2.17
C PHE A 52 3.35 -3.26 3.14
N GLY A 53 4.07 -4.19 3.75
CA GLY A 53 3.50 -5.06 4.78
C GLY A 53 4.31 -6.31 5.06
N PHE A 54 3.64 -7.33 5.59
CA PHE A 54 4.27 -8.62 5.85
C PHE A 54 4.21 -9.51 4.60
N THR A 55 5.36 -10.07 4.23
CA THR A 55 5.48 -10.98 3.09
C THR A 55 6.34 -12.18 3.48
N PRO A 56 6.09 -13.38 2.92
CA PRO A 56 6.96 -14.53 3.13
C PRO A 56 8.39 -14.24 2.70
N ILE A 57 9.34 -14.81 3.43
CA ILE A 57 10.74 -14.87 3.01
C ILE A 57 10.83 -15.98 1.95
N LYS A 58 11.52 -15.70 0.85
CA LYS A 58 11.70 -16.69 -0.22
C LYS A 58 12.36 -17.95 0.37
N ASP A 59 11.78 -19.10 0.04
CA ASP A 59 12.21 -20.43 0.52
C ASP A 59 12.02 -20.68 2.03
N GLU A 60 11.29 -19.81 2.75
CA GLU A 60 10.94 -19.95 4.17
C GLU A 60 9.47 -19.56 4.42
N ASP A 61 8.53 -20.40 3.96
CA ASP A 61 7.08 -20.11 3.99
C ASP A 61 6.52 -19.80 5.40
N ASP A 62 7.16 -20.34 6.45
CA ASP A 62 6.77 -20.11 7.85
C ASP A 62 7.30 -18.79 8.42
N LYS A 63 8.17 -18.07 7.70
CA LYS A 63 8.75 -16.81 8.15
C LYS A 63 8.26 -15.64 7.32
N LEU A 64 7.78 -14.64 8.03
CA LEU A 64 7.34 -13.38 7.44
C LEU A 64 8.37 -12.28 7.72
N GLN A 65 8.62 -11.45 6.72
CA GLN A 65 9.38 -10.21 6.85
C GLN A 65 8.50 -9.00 6.56
N LEU A 66 8.79 -7.88 7.22
CA LEU A 66 8.22 -6.59 6.84
C LEU A 66 8.98 -6.06 5.63
N ALA A 67 8.31 -5.63 4.57
CA ALA A 67 8.96 -5.21 3.34
C ALA A 67 8.11 -4.24 2.52
N ILE A 68 8.74 -3.64 1.51
CA ILE A 68 8.10 -2.98 0.37
C ILE A 68 8.40 -3.81 -0.88
N TRP A 69 7.38 -4.10 -1.69
CA TRP A 69 7.49 -4.83 -2.95
C TRP A 69 6.63 -4.21 -4.04
N PHE A 70 6.83 -4.62 -5.29
CA PHE A 70 5.95 -4.24 -6.40
C PHE A 70 4.62 -4.99 -6.33
N ALA A 71 3.49 -4.27 -6.28
CA ALA A 71 2.18 -4.88 -6.08
C ALA A 71 1.65 -5.64 -7.31
N ASN A 72 1.99 -5.17 -8.52
CA ASN A 72 1.38 -5.63 -9.76
C ASN A 72 2.33 -6.41 -10.68
N LEU A 73 3.50 -6.85 -10.20
CA LEU A 73 4.37 -7.73 -10.99
C LEU A 73 3.86 -9.18 -10.94
N PRO A 74 3.84 -9.90 -12.08
CA PRO A 74 3.47 -11.30 -12.10
C PRO A 74 4.56 -12.18 -11.44
N GLY A 75 4.14 -13.27 -10.80
CA GLY A 75 5.03 -14.22 -10.14
C GLY A 75 5.37 -13.84 -8.70
N ASP A 76 6.59 -14.17 -8.27
CA ASP A 76 7.06 -13.91 -6.90
C ASP A 76 7.18 -12.41 -6.63
N ARG A 77 6.80 -12.00 -5.42
CA ARG A 77 6.91 -10.60 -4.98
C ARG A 77 8.37 -10.16 -5.02
N THR A 78 8.66 -9.18 -5.87
CA THR A 78 9.98 -8.56 -5.95
C THR A 78 10.10 -7.48 -4.87
N THR A 79 10.86 -7.79 -3.82
CA THR A 79 11.14 -6.88 -2.71
C THR A 79 12.09 -5.77 -3.16
N VAL A 80 11.70 -4.51 -2.96
CA VAL A 80 12.56 -3.34 -3.24
C VAL A 80 13.25 -2.83 -1.98
N TRP A 81 12.65 -3.10 -0.81
CA TRP A 81 13.21 -2.71 0.48
C TRP A 81 12.70 -3.61 1.60
N SER A 82 13.57 -3.92 2.55
CA SER A 82 13.21 -4.49 3.86
C SER A 82 14.06 -3.82 4.94
N PRO A 83 13.53 -3.65 6.17
CA PRO A 83 14.30 -3.07 7.25
C PRO A 83 15.47 -3.99 7.58
N SER A 84 16.67 -3.43 7.67
CA SER A 84 17.82 -4.18 8.15
C SER A 84 17.63 -4.52 9.64
N ARG A 85 18.07 -5.71 10.05
CA ARG A 85 18.03 -6.12 11.48
C ARG A 85 18.79 -5.14 12.39
N TYR A 86 19.73 -4.37 11.84
CA TYR A 86 20.50 -3.37 12.58
C TYR A 86 19.77 -2.03 12.75
N PHE A 87 18.84 -1.67 11.85
CA PHE A 87 18.10 -0.40 11.92
C PHE A 87 17.05 -0.38 13.04
N LEU A 88 16.47 -1.54 13.36
CA LEU A 88 15.45 -1.67 14.40
C LEU A 88 16.01 -1.46 15.82
N LEU A 89 17.29 -1.78 16.05
CA LEU A 89 17.93 -1.63 17.36
C LEU A 89 18.26 -0.17 17.72
N ILE A 90 18.52 0.68 16.72
CA ILE A 90 18.93 2.07 16.97
C ILE A 90 17.77 2.95 17.45
N TYR A 91 16.54 2.62 17.06
CA TYR A 91 15.34 3.37 17.46
C TYR A 91 14.75 2.95 18.81
N ILE A 92 15.02 1.72 19.29
CA ILE A 92 14.49 1.23 20.58
C ILE A 92 15.44 1.58 21.75
N SER A 93 16.70 1.91 21.48
CA SER A 93 17.71 2.21 22.51
C SER A 93 17.82 3.69 22.91
N ARG A 94 16.97 4.60 22.40
CA ARG A 94 16.90 5.96 22.93
C ARG A 94 15.61 6.15 23.74
N PRO A 95 15.61 5.82 25.06
CA PRO A 95 14.60 6.36 25.94
C PRO A 95 14.72 7.88 25.91
N PHE A 96 13.58 8.55 25.75
CA PHE A 96 13.50 10.01 25.92
C PHE A 96 14.13 10.39 27.26
N GLY A 97 15.08 11.32 27.22
CA GLY A 97 15.59 11.99 28.41
C GLY A 97 14.56 12.95 28.98
#